data_AF-A0A843SYQ6-F1
#
_entry.id   AF-A0A843SYQ6-F1
#
_cell.length_a   1.000
_cell.length_b   1.000
_cell.length_c   1.000
_cell.angle_alpha   90.00
_cell.angle_beta   90.00
_cell.angle_gamma   90.00
#
_symmetry.space_group_name_H-M   'P 1'
#
loop_
_entity.id
_entity.type
_entity.pdbx_description
1 polymer ?
#
loop_
_entity_poly.entity_id
_entity_poly.type
_entity_poly.pdbx_seq_one_letter_code
_entity_poly.pdbx_strand_id
1 'polypeptide(L)' 'MAKDAIEMQGTVTEVLPDTNFRVELENGHKVLAYISGRMRKNYIRILEGDRVTVELSPYDLSRGRITYRFK' A
#
# COMPACT_ATOMS: atom_id res chain seq x y z
N MET A 1 -19.53 10.08 -5.52
CA MET A 1 -18.51 10.03 -6.59
C MET A 1 -17.18 10.38 -5.95
N ALA A 2 -16.59 9.45 -5.18
CA ALA A 2 -15.34 9.69 -4.46
C ALA A 2 -14.22 9.19 -5.38
N LYS A 3 -13.63 10.08 -6.16
CA LYS A 3 -12.76 9.71 -7.29
C LYS A 3 -11.42 10.45 -7.27
N ASP A 4 -10.92 10.74 -6.07
CA ASP A 4 -9.64 11.44 -5.86
C ASP A 4 -8.69 10.61 -4.98
N ALA A 5 -8.76 9.27 -5.05
CA ALA A 5 -7.71 8.45 -4.49
C ALA A 5 -6.47 8.63 -5.36
N ILE A 6 -5.35 9.06 -4.75
CA ILE A 6 -4.10 9.25 -5.47
C ILE A 6 -3.40 7.90 -5.51
N GLU A 7 -3.29 7.33 -6.70
CA GLU A 7 -2.50 6.12 -6.90
C GLU A 7 -1.01 6.47 -7.00
N MET A 8 -0.22 5.86 -6.12
CA MET A 8 1.23 6.02 -6.09
C MET A 8 1.90 4.66 -6.03
N GLN A 9 3.10 4.60 -6.60
CA GLN A 9 3.96 3.44 -6.49
C GLN A 9 4.90 3.58 -5.30
N GLY A 10 5.19 2.45 -4.67
CA GLY A 10 6.14 2.39 -3.56
C GLY A 10 6.69 1.00 -3.36
N THR A 11 7.71 0.92 -2.51
CA THR A 11 8.36 -0.34 -2.13
C THR A 11 8.05 -0.65 -0.68
N VAL A 12 7.68 -1.90 -0.40
CA VAL A 12 7.43 -2.35 0.97
C VAL A 12 8.76 -2.40 1.71
N THR A 13 8.87 -1.64 2.79
CA THR A 13 10.08 -1.61 3.62
C THR A 13 9.96 -2.57 4.79
N GLU A 14 8.82 -2.61 5.46
CA GLU A 14 8.60 -3.44 6.64
C GLU A 14 7.20 -4.03 6.67
N VAL A 15 7.09 -5.27 7.14
CA VAL A 15 5.81 -5.96 7.37
C VAL A 15 5.50 -5.90 8.86
N LEU A 16 4.42 -5.24 9.24
CA LEU A 16 3.99 -5.10 10.63
C LEU A 16 2.96 -6.19 11.00
N PRO A 17 2.85 -6.54 12.29
CA PRO A 17 1.71 -7.30 12.78
C PRO A 17 0.39 -6.54 12.50
N ASP A 18 -0.72 -7.27 12.44
CA ASP A 18 -2.07 -6.78 12.07
C ASP A 18 -2.31 -6.45 10.60
N THR A 19 -1.53 -7.01 9.68
CA THR A 19 -1.73 -6.84 8.22
C THR A 19 -1.50 -5.39 7.73
N ASN A 20 -0.70 -4.65 8.49
CA ASN A 20 -0.19 -3.34 8.12
C ASN A 20 1.18 -3.50 7.47
N PHE A 21 1.45 -2.68 6.46
CA PHE A 21 2.70 -2.69 5.72
C PHE A 21 3.23 -1.28 5.68
N ARG A 22 4.52 -1.13 5.96
CA ARG A 22 5.20 0.14 5.76
C ARG A 22 5.67 0.18 4.32
N VAL A 23 5.16 1.15 3.57
CA VAL A 23 5.52 1.35 2.17
C VAL A 23 6.26 2.67 2.06
N GLU A 24 7.42 2.63 1.44
CA GLU A 24 8.17 3.82 1.06
C GLU A 24 7.76 4.20 -0.36
N LEU A 25 7.10 5.36 -0.48
CA LEU A 25 6.72 5.94 -1.76
C LEU A 25 7.96 6.44 -2.49
N GLU A 26 7.88 6.54 -3.82
CA GLU A 26 8.97 7.10 -4.63
C GLU A 26 9.34 8.55 -4.23
N ASN A 27 8.43 9.26 -3.57
CA ASN A 27 8.65 10.61 -3.04
C ASN A 27 9.49 10.61 -1.74
N GLY A 28 9.93 9.46 -1.23
CA GLY A 28 10.69 9.32 0.03
C GLY A 28 9.82 9.35 1.30
N HIS A 29 8.50 9.42 1.16
CA HIS A 29 7.57 9.37 2.29
C HIS A 29 7.25 7.92 2.66
N LYS A 30 7.26 7.63 3.96
CA LYS A 30 6.85 6.33 4.51
C LYS A 30 5.40 6.40 4.93
N VAL A 31 4.57 5.53 4.35
CA VAL A 31 3.15 5.45 4.63
C VAL A 31 2.78 4.10 5.21
N LEU A 32 1.74 4.09 6.04
CA LEU A 32 1.14 2.86 6.56
C LEU A 32 0.04 2.43 5.61
N ALA A 33 0.28 1.35 4.88
CA ALA A 33 -0.68 0.80 3.94
C ALA A 33 -1.26 -0.51 4.45
N TYR A 34 -2.54 -0.74 4.20
CA TYR A 34 -3.20 -2.01 4.48
C TYR A 34 -3.58 -2.70 3.17
N ILE A 35 -3.60 -4.02 3.22
CA ILE A 35 -4.02 -4.88 2.11
C ILE A 35 -5.51 -4.68 1.77
N SER A 36 -5.82 -4.50 0.49
CA SER A 36 -7.23 -4.50 0.05
C SER A 36 -7.90 -5.86 0.26
N GLY A 37 -9.20 -5.86 0.56
CA GLY A 37 -9.95 -7.11 0.77
C GLY A 37 -9.89 -8.09 -0.40
N ARG A 38 -9.71 -7.60 -1.64
CA ARG A 38 -9.53 -8.44 -2.84
C ARG A 38 -8.22 -9.23 -2.76
N MET A 39 -7.12 -8.59 -2.41
CA MET A 39 -5.83 -9.25 -2.25
C MET A 39 -5.86 -10.29 -1.13
N ARG A 40 -6.59 -10.01 -0.03
CA ARG A 40 -6.75 -10.96 1.08
C ARG A 40 -7.49 -12.22 0.64
N LYS A 41 -8.52 -12.09 -0.20
CA LYS A 41 -9.22 -13.24 -0.81
C LYS A 41 -8.34 -14.04 -1.78
N ASN A 42 -7.43 -13.37 -2.49
CA ASN A 42 -6.48 -14.00 -3.40
C ASN A 42 -5.22 -14.56 -2.70
N TYR A 43 -5.16 -14.54 -1.36
CA TYR A 43 -4.01 -15.01 -0.59
C TYR A 43 -2.67 -14.40 -1.03
N ILE A 44 -2.69 -13.14 -1.49
CA ILE A 44 -1.47 -12.45 -1.89
C ILE A 44 -0.66 -12.17 -0.64
N ARG A 45 0.49 -12.84 -0.51
CA ARG A 45 1.51 -12.51 0.48
C ARG A 45 2.31 -11.32 -0.01
N ILE A 46 2.61 -10.39 0.87
CA ILE A 46 3.48 -9.24 0.60
C ILE A 46 4.69 -9.42 1.51
N LEU A 47 5.88 -9.30 0.92
CA LEU A 47 7.16 -9.39 1.59
C LEU A 47 7.85 -8.01 1.54
N GLU A 48 8.86 -7.85 2.39
CA GLU A 48 9.77 -6.71 2.30
C GLU A 48 10.52 -6.70 0.95
N GLY A 49 10.70 -5.52 0.37
CA GLY A 49 11.30 -5.32 -0.94
C GLY A 49 10.32 -5.40 -2.12
N ASP A 50 9.06 -5.79 -1.90
CA ASP A 50 8.07 -5.86 -2.98
C ASP A 50 7.63 -4.48 -3.45
N ARG A 51 7.51 -4.32 -4.78
CA ARG A 51 6.88 -3.14 -5.38
C ARG A 51 5.37 -3.28 -5.38
N VAL A 52 4.69 -2.26 -4.85
CA VAL A 52 3.24 -2.24 -4.70
C VAL A 52 2.65 -0.92 -5.17
N THR A 53 1.43 -0.97 -5.68
CA THR A 53 0.60 0.23 -5.91
C THR A 53 -0.24 0.49 -4.67
N VAL A 54 -0.13 1.72 -4.16
CA VAL A 54 -0.86 2.20 -3.00
C VAL A 54 -1.80 3.32 -3.45
N GLU A 55 -3.07 3.18 -3.14
CA GLU A 55 -4.04 4.26 -3.21
C GLU A 55 -4.03 5.05 -1.89
N LEU A 56 -3.69 6.33 -1.95
CA LEU A 56 -3.75 7.26 -0.84
C LEU A 56 -5.07 8.01 -0.86
N SER A 57 -5.64 8.25 0.31
CA SER A 57 -6.75 9.19 0.40
C SER A 57 -6.22 10.62 0.35
N PRO A 58 -6.90 11.54 -0.36
CA PRO A 58 -6.46 12.93 -0.49
C PRO A 58 -6.56 13.70 0.84
N TYR A 59 -7.27 13.13 1.83
CA TYR A 59 -7.43 13.68 3.17
C TYR A 59 -6.35 13.22 4.16
N ASP A 60 -5.71 12.07 3.90
CA ASP A 60 -4.68 11.51 4.77
C ASP A 60 -3.63 10.79 3.92
N LEU A 61 -2.52 11.50 3.69
CA LEU A 61 -1.36 11.00 2.94
C LEU A 61 -0.54 9.99 3.73
N SER A 62 -0.81 9.79 5.03
CA SER A 62 -0.07 8.85 5.88
C SER A 62 -0.61 7.43 5.78
N ARG A 63 -1.85 7.27 5.31
CA ARG A 63 -2.54 5.98 5.23
C ARG A 63 -2.91 5.65 3.80
N GLY A 64 -2.59 4.42 3.39
CA GLY A 64 -2.82 3.96 2.04
C GLY A 64 -3.50 2.60 1.98
N ARG A 65 -4.03 2.27 0.80
CA ARG A 65 -4.58 0.96 0.49
C ARG A 65 -3.77 0.30 -0.61
N ILE A 66 -3.25 -0.89 -0.36
CA ILE A 66 -2.53 -1.66 -1.37
C ILE A 66 -3.54 -2.31 -2.32
N THR A 67 -3.49 -1.92 -3.58
CA THR A 67 -4.37 -2.45 -4.64
C THR A 67 -3.68 -3.54 -5.46
N TYR A 68 -2.38 -3.37 -5.70
CA TYR A 68 -1.63 -4.20 -6.62
C TYR A 68 -0.21 -4.45 -6.13
N ARG A 69 0.32 -5.64 -6.44
CA ARG A 69 1.73 -6.00 -6.23
C ARG A 69 2.34 -6.33 -7.59
N PHE A 70 3.44 -5.68 -7.92
CA PHE A 70 4.23 -6.02 -9.09
C PHE A 70 5.16 -7.19 -8.74
N LYS A 71 5.33 -8.13 -9.68
CA LYS A 71 6.15 -9.33 -9.53
C LYS A 71 7.56 -9.08 -10.03
#